data_AF-A0A7R8HCK3-F1
#
_entry.id   AF-A0A7R8HCK3-F1
#
_cell.length_a   1.000
_cell.length_b   1.000
_cell.length_c   1.000
_cell.angle_alpha   90.00
_cell.angle_beta   90.00
_cell.angle_gamma   90.00
#
_symmetry.space_group_name_H-M   'P 1'
#
loop_
_entity.id
_entity.type
_entity.pdbx_description
1 polymer ?
#
loop_
_entity_poly.entity_id
_entity_poly.type
_entity_poly.pdbx_seq_one_letter_code
_entity_poly.pdbx_strand_id
1 'polypeptide(L)'
;MLSKMLLRRGMFLLPSFRIPPALGLVPYSSQPKFSLADEIMKDKARQEESSSSSSQKDQHGGEEPPKGPKPLSKWEKIGYTFFGVTFVGGLFVNAIIFSLPDRDEEGQNIPDDYSDLPFPSQYYKRLSNKIFKTKKDLEEPFSDKLLPEPLQKPYYQPKYTIFLELTGLLVHATWTHKHGWRFLKRPGVDIFLSQVGYPQFELVVYTTENAMTFFPIIDGLDPEHQHIMHRLFRDATRYHNGHHIKDLNSVNRDPKRVIVVDWNNDSRNYFKLLGTPMLTILQGELQVQEDKRNKELEQKKSSILPSFGSSFRPWNK
;
A
#
# COMPACT_ATOMS: atom_id res chain seq x y z
N MET A 1 4.62 -51.24 -42.99
CA MET A 1 5.18 -52.10 -41.93
C MET A 1 6.48 -51.47 -41.44
N LEU A 2 6.39 -50.80 -40.29
CA LEU A 2 7.48 -50.56 -39.32
C LEU A 2 8.77 -49.88 -39.81
N SER A 3 8.63 -48.56 -39.98
CA SER A 3 9.69 -47.60 -39.64
C SER A 3 10.02 -47.74 -38.15
N LYS A 4 11.18 -48.34 -37.85
CA LYS A 4 11.78 -48.51 -36.52
C LYS A 4 13.20 -47.95 -36.62
N MET A 5 13.47 -46.81 -35.98
CA MET A 5 13.86 -46.69 -34.57
C MET A 5 15.31 -47.10 -34.32
N LEU A 6 16.08 -46.09 -33.88
CA LEU A 6 17.24 -46.18 -32.98
C LEU A 6 18.52 -46.77 -33.63
N LEU A 7 19.72 -46.18 -33.57
CA LEU A 7 20.26 -45.11 -32.75
C LEU A 7 21.55 -44.62 -33.45
N ARG A 8 21.45 -43.73 -34.44
CA ARG A 8 22.63 -43.06 -35.02
C ARG A 8 22.94 -41.87 -34.11
N ARG A 9 23.94 -42.02 -33.22
CA ARG A 9 24.53 -40.92 -32.45
C ARG A 9 25.12 -39.90 -33.43
N GLY A 10 24.29 -38.93 -33.82
CA GLY A 10 24.72 -37.71 -34.49
C GLY A 10 25.53 -36.89 -33.50
N MET A 11 26.82 -36.81 -33.76
CA MET A 11 27.78 -35.94 -33.11
C MET A 11 27.39 -34.49 -33.45
N PHE A 12 26.52 -33.91 -32.63
CA PHE A 12 26.27 -32.47 -32.66
C PHE A 12 27.54 -31.78 -32.15
N LEU A 13 28.28 -31.20 -33.09
CA LEU A 13 29.29 -30.18 -32.84
C LEU A 13 28.65 -29.08 -31.98
N LEU A 14 28.99 -29.09 -30.69
CA LEU A 14 28.79 -27.95 -29.81
C LEU A 14 29.53 -26.76 -30.43
N PRO A 15 28.95 -25.55 -30.44
CA PRO A 15 29.70 -24.37 -30.85
C PRO A 15 30.89 -24.22 -29.91
N SER A 16 32.09 -24.20 -30.48
CA SER A 16 33.34 -23.93 -29.78
C SER A 16 33.22 -22.60 -29.04
N PHE A 17 32.90 -22.65 -27.76
CA PHE A 17 32.95 -21.49 -26.88
C PHE A 17 34.42 -21.10 -26.72
N ARG A 18 34.82 -20.10 -27.50
CA ARG A 18 36.11 -19.45 -27.40
C ARG A 18 36.14 -18.76 -26.03
N ILE A 19 36.90 -19.32 -25.10
CA ILE A 19 37.16 -18.72 -23.79
C ILE A 19 37.82 -17.35 -24.05
N PRO A 20 37.21 -16.22 -23.65
CA PRO A 20 37.89 -14.94 -23.76
C PRO A 20 39.11 -14.95 -22.83
N PRO A 21 40.22 -14.31 -23.23
CA PRO A 21 41.40 -14.23 -22.38
C PRO A 21 41.01 -13.55 -21.05
N ALA A 22 41.56 -14.08 -19.96
CA ALA A 22 41.33 -13.62 -18.60
C ALA A 22 41.40 -12.08 -18.52
N LEU A 23 40.24 -11.44 -18.41
CA LEU A 23 40.16 -10.07 -17.95
C LEU A 23 40.65 -10.06 -16.51
N GLY A 24 41.73 -9.31 -16.27
CA GLY A 24 42.34 -9.16 -14.97
C GLY A 24 41.28 -8.84 -13.92
N LEU A 25 41.34 -9.59 -12.82
CA LEU A 25 40.61 -9.31 -11.60
C LEU A 25 41.05 -7.92 -11.09
N VAL A 26 40.27 -6.90 -11.43
CA VAL A 26 40.28 -5.64 -10.68
C VAL A 26 39.59 -5.95 -9.36
N PRO A 27 40.26 -5.78 -8.20
CA PRO A 27 39.64 -6.09 -6.93
C PRO A 27 38.47 -5.14 -6.71
N TYR A 28 37.26 -5.71 -6.57
CA TYR A 28 36.10 -4.98 -6.07
C TYR A 28 36.37 -4.61 -4.62
N SER A 29 36.91 -3.41 -4.43
CA SER A 29 37.05 -2.77 -3.13
C SER A 29 35.64 -2.52 -2.59
N SER A 30 35.23 -3.35 -1.63
CA SER A 30 34.05 -3.12 -0.80
C SER A 30 34.27 -1.88 0.06
N GLN A 31 33.93 -0.70 -0.47
CA GLN A 31 33.82 0.49 0.37
C GLN A 31 32.57 0.35 1.25
N PRO A 32 32.69 0.46 2.58
CA PRO A 32 31.53 0.38 3.45
C PRO A 32 30.59 1.55 3.13
N LYS A 33 29.31 1.25 2.87
CA LYS A 33 28.27 2.27 2.78
C LYS A 33 28.15 2.89 4.18
N PHE A 34 28.68 4.10 4.33
CA PHE A 34 28.53 4.88 5.56
C PHE A 34 27.03 5.06 5.84
N SER A 35 26.63 4.79 7.09
CA SER A 35 25.27 5.01 7.53
C SER A 35 24.97 6.51 7.49
N LEU A 36 23.77 6.92 7.08
CA LEU A 36 23.33 8.32 7.14
C LEU A 36 23.51 8.90 8.56
N ALA A 37 23.40 8.05 9.57
CA ALA A 37 23.67 8.40 10.96
C ALA A 37 25.14 8.77 11.19
N ASP A 38 26.09 8.07 10.55
CA ASP A 38 27.52 8.37 10.68
C ASP A 38 27.88 9.68 9.99
N GLU A 39 27.21 10.00 8.87
CA GLU A 39 27.40 11.25 8.14
C GLU A 39 26.86 12.45 8.92
N ILE A 40 25.65 12.33 9.49
CA ILE A 40 25.07 13.36 10.37
C ILE A 40 25.94 13.59 11.61
N MET A 41 26.50 12.53 12.19
CA MET A 41 27.40 12.62 13.34
C MET A 41 28.73 13.31 12.98
N LYS A 42 29.23 13.08 11.76
CA LYS A 42 30.47 13.70 11.27
C LYS A 42 30.28 15.17 10.91
N ASP A 43 29.12 15.53 10.36
CA ASP A 43 28.76 16.93 10.09
C ASP A 43 28.52 17.71 11.38
N LYS A 44 27.92 17.08 12.40
CA LYS A 44 27.77 17.68 13.72
C LYS A 44 29.13 17.91 14.41
N ALA A 45 30.06 16.96 14.29
CA ALA A 45 31.43 17.12 14.79
C ALA A 45 32.21 18.23 14.05
N ARG A 46 31.99 18.40 12.73
CA ARG A 46 32.61 19.48 11.94
C ARG A 46 32.05 20.86 12.27
N GLN A 47 30.75 20.95 12.61
CA GLN A 47 30.14 22.21 13.04
C GLN A 47 30.70 22.68 14.39
N GLU A 48 30.96 21.76 15.32
CA GLU A 48 31.55 22.07 16.63
C GLU A 48 32.98 22.62 16.50
N GLU A 49 33.83 22.06 15.61
CA GLU A 49 35.20 22.55 15.37
C GLU A 49 35.26 23.96 14.72
N SER A 50 34.25 24.34 13.94
CA SER A 50 34.20 25.66 13.29
C SER A 50 33.78 26.81 14.22
N SER A 51 33.24 26.46 15.40
CA SER A 51 32.69 27.44 16.36
C SER A 51 33.66 27.84 17.48
N SER A 52 34.81 27.19 17.59
CA SER A 52 35.73 27.33 18.74
C SER A 52 36.88 28.33 18.55
N SER A 53 36.88 29.18 17.52
CA SER A 53 37.98 30.12 17.25
C SER A 53 37.72 31.59 17.59
N SER A 54 36.75 31.92 18.44
CA SER A 54 36.63 33.31 18.95
C SER A 54 36.08 33.39 20.38
N SER A 55 36.95 33.85 21.29
CA SER A 55 36.70 34.56 22.57
C SER A 55 37.20 33.86 23.84
N GLN A 56 37.72 34.69 24.75
CA GLN A 56 38.67 34.41 25.82
C GLN A 56 38.04 34.62 27.22
N LYS A 57 38.36 33.73 28.19
CA LYS A 57 38.22 33.81 29.68
C LYS A 57 36.79 33.95 30.25
N ASP A 58 36.32 33.21 31.27
CA ASP A 58 36.92 32.74 32.53
C ASP A 58 36.11 31.58 33.20
N GLN A 59 36.80 30.80 34.05
CA GLN A 59 36.35 30.01 35.22
C GLN A 59 35.57 28.66 35.10
N HIS A 60 36.34 27.61 35.41
CA HIS A 60 36.06 26.41 36.23
C HIS A 60 34.90 25.46 35.88
N GLY A 61 35.30 24.30 35.33
CA GLY A 61 34.49 23.08 35.24
C GLY A 61 34.99 22.23 34.08
N GLY A 62 35.90 21.27 34.34
CA GLY A 62 36.48 20.44 33.28
C GLY A 62 35.43 19.57 32.59
N GLU A 63 35.13 19.84 31.33
CA GLU A 63 34.32 18.97 30.47
C GLU A 63 35.22 17.89 29.85
N GLU A 64 34.95 16.63 30.19
CA GLU A 64 35.59 15.45 29.57
C GLU A 64 35.12 15.28 28.11
N PRO A 65 35.98 14.80 27.19
CA PRO A 65 35.65 14.61 25.78
C PRO A 65 34.50 13.58 25.59
N PRO A 66 33.76 13.61 24.47
CA PRO A 66 32.60 12.76 24.24
C PRO A 66 33.01 11.29 24.29
N LYS A 67 32.73 10.64 25.43
CA LYS A 67 32.95 9.21 25.63
C LYS A 67 32.10 8.47 24.59
N GLY A 68 32.76 7.71 23.71
CA GLY A 68 32.10 6.74 22.82
C GLY A 68 31.16 5.82 23.60
N PRO A 69 30.26 5.06 22.93
CA PRO A 69 29.19 4.34 23.60
C PRO A 69 29.76 3.54 24.78
N LYS A 70 29.35 3.93 26.00
CA LYS A 70 29.90 3.36 27.23
C LYS A 70 29.68 1.83 27.16
N PRO A 71 30.70 1.01 27.47
CA PRO A 71 30.51 -0.44 27.45
C PRO A 71 29.41 -0.78 28.45
N LEU A 72 28.39 -1.50 27.97
CA LEU A 72 27.21 -1.84 28.78
C LEU A 72 27.65 -2.43 30.12
N SER A 73 27.08 -1.88 31.19
CA SER A 73 27.25 -2.34 32.56
C SER A 73 26.84 -3.81 32.70
N LYS A 74 27.39 -4.52 33.68
CA LYS A 74 27.08 -5.95 33.89
C LYS A 74 25.57 -6.17 34.08
N TRP A 75 24.88 -5.26 34.77
CA TRP A 75 23.43 -5.31 34.98
C TRP A 75 22.63 -4.97 33.71
N GLU A 76 23.12 -4.04 32.89
CA GLU A 76 22.50 -3.73 31.59
C GLU A 76 22.61 -4.93 30.65
N LYS A 77 23.79 -5.59 30.60
CA LYS A 77 23.99 -6.82 29.83
C LYS A 77 23.04 -7.92 30.30
N ILE A 78 22.99 -8.19 31.61
CA ILE A 78 22.06 -9.18 32.18
C ILE A 78 20.61 -8.84 31.84
N GLY A 79 20.23 -7.56 31.93
CA GLY A 79 18.91 -7.07 31.54
C GLY A 79 18.59 -7.38 30.07
N TYR A 80 19.47 -6.99 29.14
CA TYR A 80 19.27 -7.28 27.72
C TYR A 80 19.25 -8.77 27.41
N THR A 81 20.09 -9.59 28.07
CA THR A 81 20.05 -11.04 27.89
C THR A 81 18.73 -11.63 28.40
N PHE A 82 18.23 -11.18 29.55
CA PHE A 82 16.95 -11.60 30.10
C PHE A 82 15.78 -11.22 29.18
N PHE A 83 15.74 -9.98 28.68
CA PHE A 83 14.74 -9.54 27.71
C PHE A 83 14.84 -10.33 26.40
N GLY A 84 16.04 -10.58 25.89
CA GLY A 84 16.26 -11.37 24.68
C GLY A 84 15.77 -12.82 24.83
N VAL A 85 16.13 -13.49 25.92
CA VAL A 85 15.70 -14.87 26.20
C VAL A 85 14.18 -14.93 26.40
N THR A 86 13.60 -13.98 27.11
CA THR A 86 12.15 -13.93 27.33
C THR A 86 11.39 -13.68 26.02
N PHE A 87 11.90 -12.80 25.15
CA PHE A 87 11.29 -12.52 23.85
C PHE A 87 11.35 -13.74 22.93
N VAL A 88 12.51 -14.39 22.82
CA VAL A 88 12.67 -15.60 22.00
C VAL A 88 11.84 -16.76 22.55
N GLY A 89 11.85 -16.97 23.87
CA GLY A 89 11.03 -17.99 24.52
C GLY A 89 9.53 -17.73 24.33
N GLY A 90 9.09 -16.47 24.46
CA GLY A 90 7.72 -16.05 24.21
C GLY A 90 7.27 -16.29 22.77
N LEU A 91 8.11 -15.96 21.78
CA LEU A 91 7.83 -16.26 20.37
C LEU A 91 7.72 -17.76 20.12
N PHE A 92 8.57 -18.58 20.75
CA PHE A 92 8.54 -20.02 20.60
C PHE A 92 7.27 -20.64 21.18
N VAL A 93 6.86 -20.22 22.39
CA VAL A 93 5.60 -20.64 23.01
C VAL A 93 4.40 -20.23 22.15
N ASN A 94 4.39 -18.99 21.64
CA ASN A 94 3.32 -18.52 20.76
C ASN A 94 3.27 -19.30 19.44
N ALA A 95 4.42 -19.63 18.84
CA ALA A 95 4.48 -20.45 17.63
C ALA A 95 3.90 -21.85 17.87
N ILE A 96 4.19 -22.47 19.03
CA ILE A 96 3.60 -23.75 19.42
C ILE A 96 2.08 -23.62 19.54
N ILE A 97 1.59 -22.61 20.28
CA ILE A 97 0.15 -22.38 20.46
C ILE A 97 -0.54 -22.16 19.11
N PHE A 98 0.05 -21.37 18.22
CA PHE A 98 -0.50 -21.11 16.89
C PHE A 98 -0.48 -22.35 15.99
N SER A 99 0.47 -23.27 16.19
CA SER A 99 0.59 -24.55 15.46
C SER A 99 -0.34 -25.66 15.96
N LEU A 100 -1.07 -25.44 17.07
CA LEU A 100 -2.08 -26.39 17.55
C LEU A 100 -3.22 -26.54 16.53
N PRO A 101 -3.85 -27.73 16.46
CA PRO A 101 -5.03 -27.94 15.62
C PRO A 101 -6.18 -27.07 16.12
N ASP A 102 -7.04 -26.65 15.18
CA ASP A 102 -8.26 -25.93 15.52
C ASP A 102 -9.23 -26.89 16.23
N ARG A 103 -9.97 -26.37 17.20
CA ARG A 103 -10.92 -27.17 17.99
C ARG A 103 -12.35 -26.84 17.55
N ASP A 104 -13.19 -27.86 17.52
CA ASP A 104 -14.63 -27.69 17.32
C ASP A 104 -15.31 -27.09 18.57
N GLU A 105 -16.63 -26.86 18.49
CA GLU A 105 -17.42 -26.29 19.59
C GLU A 105 -17.44 -27.23 20.81
N GLU A 106 -17.23 -28.53 20.58
CA GLU A 106 -17.13 -29.60 21.57
C GLU A 106 -15.72 -29.77 22.16
N GLY A 107 -14.73 -29.01 21.69
CA GLY A 107 -13.34 -29.00 22.16
C GLY A 107 -12.47 -30.16 21.65
N GLN A 108 -12.94 -30.96 20.71
CA GLN A 108 -12.16 -31.97 19.99
C GLN A 108 -11.34 -31.32 18.88
N ASN A 109 -10.20 -31.94 18.55
CA ASN A 109 -9.34 -31.43 17.49
C ASN A 109 -9.96 -31.77 16.12
N ILE A 110 -10.12 -30.77 15.28
CA ILE A 110 -10.61 -30.94 13.91
C ILE A 110 -9.54 -31.71 13.12
N PRO A 111 -9.89 -32.84 12.46
CA PRO A 111 -8.93 -33.59 11.66
C PRO A 111 -8.52 -32.78 10.43
N ASP A 112 -7.24 -32.36 10.40
CA ASP A 112 -6.63 -31.68 9.26
C ASP A 112 -5.74 -32.59 8.40
N ASP A 113 -5.34 -32.10 7.22
CA ASP A 113 -4.44 -32.78 6.28
C ASP A 113 -3.06 -33.14 6.86
N TYR A 114 -2.75 -32.65 8.08
CA TYR A 114 -1.48 -32.84 8.78
C TYR A 114 -1.62 -33.75 10.00
N SER A 115 -2.81 -34.27 10.31
CA SER A 115 -3.11 -35.14 11.45
C SER A 115 -2.27 -36.43 11.44
N ASP A 116 -2.03 -36.98 10.25
CA ASP A 116 -1.34 -38.26 10.06
C ASP A 116 0.20 -38.15 10.11
N LEU A 117 0.75 -36.94 10.21
CA LEU A 117 2.19 -36.72 10.18
C LEU A 117 2.83 -36.85 11.58
N PRO A 118 4.05 -37.40 11.68
CA PRO A 118 4.76 -37.49 12.94
C PRO A 118 5.29 -36.14 13.43
N PHE A 119 5.42 -35.99 14.74
CA PHE A 119 6.18 -34.90 15.37
C PHE A 119 7.65 -34.97 14.92
N PRO A 120 8.32 -33.85 14.57
CA PRO A 120 7.89 -32.45 14.65
C PRO A 120 7.29 -31.88 13.34
N SER A 121 7.28 -32.67 12.27
CA SER A 121 6.91 -32.20 10.92
C SER A 121 5.47 -31.70 10.82
N GLN A 122 4.57 -32.30 11.59
CA GLN A 122 3.16 -31.93 11.70
C GLN A 122 2.99 -30.45 12.13
N TYR A 123 3.57 -30.07 13.26
CA TYR A 123 3.44 -28.72 13.82
C TYR A 123 4.11 -27.68 12.93
N TYR A 124 5.26 -28.01 12.34
CA TYR A 124 5.94 -27.11 11.40
C TYR A 124 5.09 -26.84 10.15
N LYS A 125 4.50 -27.89 9.53
CA LYS A 125 3.65 -27.72 8.35
C LYS A 125 2.37 -26.95 8.68
N ARG A 126 1.72 -27.24 9.82
CA ARG A 126 0.57 -26.46 10.30
C ARG A 126 0.91 -24.99 10.48
N LEU A 127 2.03 -24.70 11.15
CA LEU A 127 2.50 -23.34 11.35
C LEU A 127 2.73 -22.63 10.00
N SER A 128 3.48 -23.27 9.10
CA SER A 128 3.76 -22.73 7.77
C SER A 128 2.48 -22.49 6.97
N ASN A 129 1.51 -23.39 7.02
CA ASN A 129 0.26 -23.26 6.28
C ASN A 129 -0.69 -22.24 6.88
N LYS A 130 -0.76 -22.13 8.21
CA LYS A 130 -1.49 -21.03 8.85
C LYS A 130 -0.87 -19.69 8.47
N ILE A 131 0.47 -19.55 8.50
CA ILE A 131 1.14 -18.33 8.05
C ILE A 131 0.84 -18.04 6.57
N PHE A 132 0.94 -19.05 5.70
CA PHE A 132 0.67 -18.88 4.27
C PHE A 132 -0.80 -18.51 4.01
N LYS A 133 -1.74 -19.17 4.70
CA LYS A 133 -3.17 -18.90 4.61
C LYS A 133 -3.49 -17.50 5.11
N THR A 134 -3.02 -17.10 6.28
CA THR A 134 -3.20 -15.73 6.79
C THR A 134 -2.61 -14.68 5.85
N LYS A 135 -1.44 -14.94 5.26
CA LYS A 135 -0.86 -14.06 4.24
C LYS A 135 -1.77 -13.98 3.00
N LYS A 136 -2.28 -15.13 2.54
CA LYS A 136 -3.18 -15.20 1.39
C LYS A 136 -4.50 -14.46 1.65
N ASP A 137 -5.10 -14.66 2.82
CA ASP A 137 -6.34 -13.99 3.24
C ASP A 137 -6.17 -12.46 3.33
N LEU A 138 -4.95 -11.97 3.57
CA LEU A 138 -4.63 -10.54 3.53
C LEU A 138 -4.40 -10.00 2.11
N GLU A 139 -3.92 -10.84 1.19
CA GLU A 139 -3.67 -10.48 -0.21
C GLU A 139 -4.92 -10.59 -1.09
N GLU A 140 -5.82 -11.51 -0.77
CA GLU A 140 -7.07 -11.76 -1.50
C GLU A 140 -8.17 -10.78 -1.12
N PRO A 141 -9.08 -10.46 -2.06
CA PRO A 141 -10.24 -9.64 -1.74
C PRO A 141 -11.15 -10.35 -0.74
N PHE A 142 -11.94 -9.58 0.01
CA PHE A 142 -12.83 -10.10 1.07
C PHE A 142 -13.85 -11.17 0.62
N SER A 143 -14.15 -11.24 -0.68
CA SER A 143 -15.10 -12.18 -1.27
C SER A 143 -14.68 -12.56 -2.69
N ASP A 144 -14.91 -13.81 -3.08
CA ASP A 144 -14.71 -14.31 -4.45
C ASP A 144 -15.63 -13.59 -5.45
N LYS A 145 -16.85 -13.28 -5.02
CA LYS A 145 -17.84 -12.51 -5.78
C LYS A 145 -18.11 -11.20 -5.05
N LEU A 146 -17.67 -10.09 -5.64
CA LEU A 146 -17.76 -8.75 -5.07
C LEU A 146 -19.16 -8.14 -5.21
N LEU A 147 -19.88 -8.49 -6.28
CA LEU A 147 -21.23 -8.02 -6.53
C LEU A 147 -22.24 -9.17 -6.55
N PRO A 148 -23.48 -8.94 -6.10
CA PRO A 148 -24.55 -9.92 -6.21
C PRO A 148 -24.87 -10.23 -7.67
N GLU A 149 -25.53 -11.35 -7.91
CA GLU A 149 -26.03 -11.73 -9.22
C GLU A 149 -26.99 -10.66 -9.78
N PRO A 150 -26.98 -10.41 -11.10
CA PRO A 150 -27.91 -9.48 -11.71
C PRO A 150 -29.36 -9.93 -11.49
N LEU A 151 -30.25 -8.96 -11.28
CA LEU A 151 -31.68 -9.16 -11.11
C LEU A 151 -32.28 -9.80 -12.36
N GLN A 152 -33.11 -10.81 -12.13
CA GLN A 152 -33.88 -11.45 -13.19
C GLN A 152 -35.16 -10.65 -13.47
N LYS A 153 -35.68 -10.78 -14.70
CA LYS A 153 -37.00 -10.22 -15.06
C LYS A 153 -38.05 -10.79 -14.10
N PRO A 154 -38.93 -9.97 -13.51
CA PRO A 154 -39.50 -8.73 -14.07
C PRO A 154 -38.78 -7.42 -13.72
N TYR A 155 -37.76 -7.45 -12.86
CA TYR A 155 -37.04 -6.24 -12.44
C TYR A 155 -36.11 -5.73 -13.55
N TYR A 156 -36.04 -4.41 -13.71
CA TYR A 156 -35.18 -3.77 -14.70
C TYR A 156 -33.79 -3.54 -14.10
N GLN A 157 -32.76 -4.09 -14.75
CA GLN A 157 -31.36 -3.79 -14.44
C GLN A 157 -30.66 -3.22 -15.68
N PRO A 158 -29.82 -2.18 -15.51
CA PRO A 158 -29.01 -1.65 -16.60
C PRO A 158 -28.12 -2.73 -17.23
N LYS A 159 -27.92 -2.67 -18.56
CA LYS A 159 -27.15 -3.67 -19.30
C LYS A 159 -25.64 -3.55 -19.12
N TYR A 160 -25.16 -2.34 -18.81
CA TYR A 160 -23.76 -1.99 -18.72
C TYR A 160 -23.44 -1.50 -17.31
N THR A 161 -22.28 -1.92 -16.80
CA THR A 161 -21.78 -1.55 -15.47
C THR A 161 -20.57 -0.65 -15.63
N ILE A 162 -20.54 0.46 -14.90
CA ILE A 162 -19.43 1.41 -14.92
C ILE A 162 -18.72 1.37 -13.57
N PHE A 163 -17.44 1.01 -13.58
CA PHE A 163 -16.56 1.15 -12.41
C PHE A 163 -15.88 2.50 -12.44
N LEU A 164 -16.10 3.30 -11.40
CA LEU A 164 -15.51 4.62 -11.25
C LEU A 164 -14.50 4.62 -10.10
N GLU A 165 -13.28 5.07 -10.37
CA GLU A 165 -12.39 5.51 -9.30
C GLU A 165 -12.94 6.77 -8.61
N LEU A 166 -12.72 6.90 -7.31
CA LEU A 166 -13.25 7.99 -6.49
C LEU A 166 -12.27 9.16 -6.45
N THR A 167 -11.03 8.89 -6.00
CA THR A 167 -9.99 9.91 -5.91
C THR A 167 -9.43 10.25 -7.29
N GLY A 168 -9.12 11.52 -7.54
CA GLY A 168 -8.62 11.97 -8.85
C GLY A 168 -9.67 12.08 -9.96
N LEU A 169 -10.81 11.36 -9.86
CA LEU A 169 -11.91 11.46 -10.81
C LEU A 169 -13.12 12.25 -10.30
N LEU A 170 -13.66 11.90 -9.12
CA LEU A 170 -14.84 12.55 -8.54
C LEU A 170 -14.45 13.53 -7.44
N VAL A 171 -13.44 13.17 -6.66
CA VAL A 171 -12.98 13.94 -5.50
C VAL A 171 -11.46 14.08 -5.54
N HIS A 172 -10.97 15.26 -5.16
CA HIS A 172 -9.56 15.52 -4.96
C HIS A 172 -9.25 15.64 -3.47
N ALA A 173 -8.35 14.80 -2.97
CA ALA A 173 -7.89 14.83 -1.60
C ALA A 173 -6.66 15.75 -1.48
N THR A 174 -6.76 16.76 -0.62
CA THR A 174 -5.67 17.69 -0.30
C THR A 174 -5.33 17.57 1.18
N TRP A 175 -4.04 17.67 1.51
CA TRP A 175 -3.61 17.71 2.91
C TRP A 175 -2.88 19.02 3.19
N THR A 176 -3.19 19.63 4.33
CA THR A 176 -2.54 20.86 4.79
C THR A 176 -2.17 20.75 6.27
N HIS A 177 -1.04 21.30 6.68
CA HIS A 177 -0.60 21.26 8.08
C HIS A 177 -1.60 21.87 9.06
N LYS A 178 -2.34 22.92 8.65
CA LYS A 178 -3.27 23.65 9.52
C LYS A 178 -4.61 22.92 9.73
N HIS A 179 -5.03 22.14 8.74
CA HIS A 179 -6.41 21.65 8.66
C HIS A 179 -6.53 20.17 8.34
N GLY A 180 -5.41 19.49 8.13
CA GLY A 180 -5.35 18.07 7.80
C GLY A 180 -5.91 17.78 6.41
N TRP A 181 -6.53 16.62 6.29
CA TRP A 181 -7.16 16.11 5.08
C TRP A 181 -8.44 16.89 4.75
N ARG A 182 -8.58 17.30 3.49
CA ARG A 182 -9.77 17.92 2.93
C ARG A 182 -10.07 17.36 1.55
N PHE A 183 -11.35 17.11 1.34
CA PHE A 183 -11.86 16.51 0.11
C PHE A 183 -12.61 17.58 -0.67
N LEU A 184 -12.12 17.86 -1.88
CA LEU A 184 -12.72 18.81 -2.80
C LEU A 184 -13.50 18.04 -3.84
N LYS A 185 -14.79 18.36 -3.98
CA LYS A 185 -15.65 17.80 -5.02
C LYS A 185 -15.26 18.36 -6.39
N ARG A 186 -15.16 17.49 -7.40
CA ARG A 186 -14.88 17.95 -8.76
C ARG A 186 -16.10 18.68 -9.34
N PRO A 187 -15.91 19.82 -10.02
CA PRO A 187 -17.02 20.56 -10.64
C PRO A 187 -17.79 19.68 -11.64
N GLY A 188 -19.13 19.74 -11.58
CA GLY A 188 -20.00 18.99 -12.50
C GLY A 188 -20.21 17.51 -12.16
N VAL A 189 -19.67 17.02 -11.04
CA VAL A 189 -19.87 15.62 -10.61
C VAL A 189 -21.34 15.27 -10.42
N ASP A 190 -22.16 16.17 -9.87
CA ASP A 190 -23.59 15.91 -9.67
C ASP A 190 -24.34 15.69 -10.99
N ILE A 191 -24.03 16.54 -11.98
CA ILE A 191 -24.62 16.45 -13.31
C ILE A 191 -24.15 15.16 -13.99
N PHE A 192 -22.87 14.81 -13.83
CA PHE A 192 -22.34 13.55 -14.33
C PHE A 192 -23.04 12.33 -13.70
N LEU A 193 -23.16 12.28 -12.37
CA LEU A 193 -23.79 11.18 -11.65
C LEU A 193 -25.27 11.03 -12.01
N SER A 194 -26.01 12.14 -12.13
CA SER A 194 -27.41 12.14 -12.56
C SER A 194 -27.62 11.71 -14.02
N GLN A 195 -26.68 12.03 -14.91
CA GLN A 195 -26.76 11.62 -16.33
C GLN A 195 -26.34 10.17 -16.56
N VAL A 196 -25.35 9.68 -15.81
CA VAL A 196 -24.77 8.34 -15.99
C VAL A 196 -25.40 7.30 -15.07
N GLY A 197 -25.96 7.74 -13.94
CA GLY A 197 -26.61 6.87 -12.97
C GLY A 197 -27.84 6.13 -13.52
N TYR A 198 -28.58 5.52 -12.61
CA TYR A 198 -29.78 4.77 -12.95
C TYR A 198 -30.83 5.66 -13.64
N PRO A 199 -31.54 5.18 -14.70
CA PRO A 199 -31.57 3.81 -15.25
C PRO A 199 -30.58 3.46 -16.37
N GLN A 200 -29.68 4.37 -16.76
CA GLN A 200 -28.82 4.19 -17.95
C GLN A 200 -27.73 3.12 -17.70
N PHE A 201 -27.01 3.26 -16.59
CA PHE A 201 -25.90 2.38 -16.23
C PHE A 201 -25.98 1.95 -14.76
N GLU A 202 -25.41 0.79 -14.45
CA GLU A 202 -25.14 0.37 -13.08
C GLU A 202 -23.84 1.00 -12.63
N LEU A 203 -23.92 1.98 -11.73
CA LEU A 203 -22.76 2.71 -11.25
C LEU A 203 -22.17 2.03 -10.02
N VAL A 204 -20.88 1.69 -10.09
CA VAL A 204 -20.13 1.11 -8.98
C VAL A 204 -18.89 1.94 -8.73
N VAL A 205 -18.76 2.49 -7.51
CA VAL A 205 -17.51 3.12 -7.10
C VAL A 205 -16.53 2.01 -6.74
N TYR A 206 -15.39 1.96 -7.42
CA TYR A 206 -14.33 0.99 -7.15
C TYR A 206 -13.00 1.71 -6.95
N THR A 207 -12.63 1.87 -5.68
CA THR A 207 -11.46 2.63 -5.24
C THR A 207 -10.46 1.76 -4.48
N THR A 208 -9.18 2.11 -4.55
CA THR A 208 -8.12 1.51 -3.71
C THR A 208 -8.05 2.12 -2.31
N GLU A 209 -8.90 3.10 -2.02
CA GLU A 209 -8.93 3.80 -0.74
C GLU A 209 -9.66 2.99 0.34
N ASN A 210 -9.36 3.32 1.61
CA ASN A 210 -9.96 2.64 2.76
C ASN A 210 -11.43 3.06 2.97
N ALA A 211 -12.30 2.07 3.18
CA ALA A 211 -13.72 2.26 3.47
C ALA A 211 -13.95 3.19 4.66
N MET A 212 -13.17 3.07 5.74
CA MET A 212 -13.39 3.84 6.97
C MET A 212 -13.39 5.36 6.74
N THR A 213 -12.56 5.85 5.80
CA THR A 213 -12.45 7.29 5.52
C THR A 213 -13.35 7.73 4.38
N PHE A 214 -13.51 6.89 3.35
CA PHE A 214 -14.18 7.30 2.11
C PHE A 214 -15.66 6.98 2.05
N PHE A 215 -16.16 6.09 2.92
CA PHE A 215 -17.59 5.84 3.04
C PHE A 215 -18.42 7.12 3.26
N PRO A 216 -18.13 7.98 4.26
CA PRO A 216 -18.89 9.22 4.45
C PRO A 216 -18.71 10.23 3.32
N ILE A 217 -17.62 10.16 2.56
CA ILE A 217 -17.37 11.04 1.43
C ILE A 217 -18.29 10.67 0.27
N ILE A 218 -18.45 9.38 -0.01
CA ILE A 218 -19.40 8.89 -1.01
C ILE A 218 -20.83 9.25 -0.61
N ASP A 219 -21.18 9.09 0.67
CA ASP A 219 -22.50 9.48 1.18
C ASP A 219 -22.75 11.00 1.02
N GLY A 220 -21.72 11.82 1.17
CA GLY A 220 -21.80 13.25 0.90
C GLY A 220 -21.92 13.60 -0.59
N LEU A 221 -21.50 12.73 -1.51
CA LEU A 221 -21.64 12.92 -2.96
C LEU A 221 -23.02 12.49 -3.46
N ASP A 222 -23.56 11.40 -2.92
CA ASP A 222 -24.89 10.86 -3.26
C ASP A 222 -25.73 10.64 -1.99
N PRO A 223 -26.24 11.73 -1.36
CA PRO A 223 -26.95 11.64 -0.08
C PRO A 223 -28.27 10.86 -0.16
N GLU A 224 -28.89 10.81 -1.33
CA GLU A 224 -30.15 10.10 -1.57
C GLU A 224 -29.92 8.64 -2.01
N HIS A 225 -28.67 8.23 -2.22
CA HIS A 225 -28.28 6.89 -2.70
C HIS A 225 -29.02 6.46 -3.98
N GLN A 226 -29.26 7.40 -4.88
CA GLN A 226 -30.03 7.16 -6.11
C GLN A 226 -29.13 6.78 -7.30
N HIS A 227 -27.87 7.18 -7.26
CA HIS A 227 -26.98 7.11 -8.41
C HIS A 227 -25.99 5.96 -8.26
N ILE A 228 -25.33 5.84 -7.11
CA ILE A 228 -24.28 4.86 -6.83
C ILE A 228 -24.91 3.59 -6.23
N MET A 229 -24.89 2.49 -6.98
CA MET A 229 -25.52 1.23 -6.56
C MET A 229 -24.64 0.42 -5.61
N HIS A 230 -23.33 0.35 -5.90
CA HIS A 230 -22.38 -0.42 -5.11
C HIS A 230 -21.10 0.36 -4.84
N ARG A 231 -20.46 0.05 -3.71
CA ARG A 231 -19.26 0.70 -3.20
C ARG A 231 -18.23 -0.37 -2.87
N LEU A 232 -17.15 -0.40 -3.64
CA LEU A 232 -16.02 -1.31 -3.49
C LEU A 232 -14.79 -0.49 -3.11
N PHE A 233 -14.17 -0.88 -1.99
CA PHE A 233 -13.01 -0.21 -1.41
C PHE A 233 -11.75 -1.08 -1.51
N ARG A 234 -10.68 -0.68 -0.83
CA ARG A 234 -9.41 -1.41 -0.77
C ARG A 234 -9.56 -2.90 -0.47
N ASP A 235 -10.46 -3.28 0.42
CA ASP A 235 -10.68 -4.68 0.83
C ASP A 235 -11.22 -5.55 -0.33
N ALA A 236 -11.78 -4.93 -1.37
CA ALA A 236 -12.24 -5.59 -2.59
C ALA A 236 -11.15 -5.68 -3.67
N THR A 237 -9.92 -5.23 -3.38
CA THR A 237 -8.80 -5.27 -4.33
C THR A 237 -7.85 -6.40 -3.98
N ARG A 238 -7.22 -6.99 -5.00
CA ARG A 238 -6.17 -7.99 -4.79
C ARG A 238 -4.84 -7.28 -4.62
N TYR A 239 -4.12 -7.57 -3.54
CA TYR A 239 -2.77 -7.04 -3.34
C TYR A 239 -1.75 -7.97 -3.99
N HIS A 240 -1.01 -7.47 -4.99
CA HIS A 240 0.01 -8.25 -5.68
C HIS A 240 1.22 -7.39 -6.02
N ASN A 241 2.42 -7.89 -5.70
CA ASN A 241 3.71 -7.23 -5.98
C ASN A 241 3.80 -5.78 -5.50
N GLY A 242 3.22 -5.47 -4.33
CA GLY A 242 3.28 -4.12 -3.77
C GLY A 242 2.14 -3.19 -4.22
N HIS A 243 1.31 -3.61 -5.17
CA HIS A 243 0.24 -2.80 -5.75
C HIS A 243 -1.13 -3.41 -5.52
N HIS A 244 -2.13 -2.54 -5.36
CA HIS A 244 -3.54 -2.94 -5.32
C HIS A 244 -4.08 -3.03 -6.75
N ILE A 245 -4.55 -4.22 -7.12
CA ILE A 245 -5.11 -4.50 -8.43
C ILE A 245 -6.61 -4.67 -8.30
N LYS A 246 -7.35 -3.96 -9.15
CA LYS A 246 -8.80 -4.09 -9.28
C LYS A 246 -9.11 -5.22 -10.24
N ASP A 247 -9.36 -6.40 -9.69
CA ASP A 247 -9.65 -7.59 -10.50
C ASP A 247 -11.12 -7.62 -10.91
N LEU A 248 -11.40 -7.56 -12.22
CA LEU A 248 -12.77 -7.61 -12.74
C LEU A 248 -13.37 -9.01 -12.73
N ASN A 249 -12.54 -10.06 -12.64
CA ASN A 249 -13.04 -11.43 -12.63
C ASN A 249 -13.88 -11.72 -11.38
N SER A 250 -13.51 -11.11 -10.25
CA SER A 250 -14.24 -11.22 -8.98
C SER A 250 -15.51 -10.39 -8.95
N VAL A 251 -15.78 -9.53 -9.94
CA VAL A 251 -16.87 -8.55 -9.90
C VAL A 251 -18.23 -9.12 -10.35
N ASN A 252 -18.27 -10.39 -10.76
CA ASN A 252 -19.50 -11.09 -11.17
C ASN A 252 -20.31 -10.32 -12.24
N ARG A 253 -19.61 -9.71 -13.21
CA ARG A 253 -20.16 -9.02 -14.38
C ARG A 253 -19.38 -9.44 -15.61
N ASP A 254 -20.03 -9.47 -16.77
CA ASP A 254 -19.35 -9.78 -18.03
C ASP A 254 -18.39 -8.64 -18.39
N PRO A 255 -17.06 -8.89 -18.53
CA PRO A 255 -16.08 -7.85 -18.84
C PRO A 255 -16.39 -7.11 -20.17
N LYS A 256 -17.14 -7.72 -21.09
CA LYS A 256 -17.57 -7.06 -22.34
C LYS A 256 -18.62 -5.97 -22.13
N ARG A 257 -19.30 -5.99 -20.98
CA ARG A 257 -20.35 -5.03 -20.60
C ARG A 257 -19.91 -4.13 -19.46
N VAL A 258 -18.63 -4.17 -19.14
CA VAL A 258 -18.00 -3.40 -18.08
C VAL A 258 -17.18 -2.27 -18.70
N ILE A 259 -17.38 -1.07 -18.20
CA ILE A 259 -16.56 0.10 -18.53
C ILE A 259 -15.82 0.50 -17.26
N VAL A 260 -14.50 0.57 -17.34
CA VAL A 260 -13.67 1.05 -16.22
C VAL A 260 -13.20 2.46 -16.51
N VAL A 261 -13.48 3.39 -15.59
CA VAL A 261 -12.94 4.74 -15.59
C VAL A 261 -12.01 4.87 -14.40
N ASP A 262 -10.71 4.92 -14.69
CA ASP A 262 -9.65 5.01 -13.71
C ASP A 262 -8.54 5.91 -14.27
N TRP A 263 -7.87 6.63 -13.39
CA TRP A 263 -6.75 7.50 -13.74
C TRP A 263 -5.40 6.79 -13.55
N ASN A 264 -5.35 5.73 -12.73
CA ASN A 264 -4.10 5.04 -12.44
C ASN A 264 -3.59 4.27 -13.68
N ASN A 265 -2.34 4.54 -14.05
CA ASN A 265 -1.70 3.92 -15.20
C ASN A 265 -1.33 2.44 -14.96
N ASP A 266 -1.13 2.03 -13.71
CA ASP A 266 -0.86 0.62 -13.37
C ASP A 266 -2.11 -0.24 -13.61
N SER A 267 -3.27 0.25 -13.18
CA SER A 267 -4.58 -0.35 -13.49
C SER A 267 -4.79 -0.49 -15.00
N ARG A 268 -4.34 0.51 -15.78
CA ARG A 268 -4.51 0.53 -17.25
C ARG A 268 -3.82 -0.63 -17.95
N ASN A 269 -2.60 -0.96 -17.57
CA ASN A 269 -1.87 -2.05 -18.20
C ASN A 269 -2.56 -3.40 -17.94
N TYR A 270 -3.08 -3.59 -16.73
CA TYR A 270 -3.84 -4.78 -16.36
C TYR A 270 -5.13 -4.93 -17.21
N PHE A 271 -5.92 -3.87 -17.35
CA PHE A 271 -7.16 -3.93 -18.14
C PHE A 271 -6.93 -4.05 -19.64
N LYS A 272 -5.84 -3.47 -20.15
CA LYS A 272 -5.46 -3.63 -21.55
C LYS A 272 -5.17 -5.09 -21.90
N LEU A 273 -4.60 -5.87 -20.97
CA LEU A 273 -4.38 -7.30 -21.15
C LEU A 273 -5.69 -8.10 -21.16
N LEU A 274 -6.71 -7.65 -20.43
CA LEU A 274 -8.03 -8.30 -20.36
C LEU A 274 -8.98 -7.94 -21.52
N GLY A 275 -8.63 -6.96 -22.35
CA GLY A 275 -9.45 -6.52 -23.48
C GLY A 275 -10.72 -5.75 -23.08
N THR A 276 -10.80 -5.28 -21.84
CA THR A 276 -11.93 -4.49 -21.33
C THR A 276 -11.83 -3.04 -21.82
N PRO A 277 -12.93 -2.42 -22.30
CA PRO A 277 -12.90 -1.01 -22.67
C PRO A 277 -12.64 -0.14 -21.42
N MET A 278 -11.48 0.53 -21.41
CA MET A 278 -11.08 1.41 -20.32
C MET A 278 -10.98 2.85 -20.83
N LEU A 279 -11.62 3.77 -20.10
CA LEU A 279 -11.46 5.20 -20.29
C LEU A 279 -10.44 5.72 -19.28
N THR A 280 -9.18 5.89 -19.71
CA THR A 280 -8.16 6.52 -18.86
C THR A 280 -8.24 8.04 -19.00
N ILE A 281 -8.49 8.74 -17.90
CA ILE A 281 -8.30 10.19 -17.85
C ILE A 281 -6.85 10.45 -17.45
N LEU A 282 -6.03 10.96 -18.37
CA LEU A 282 -4.63 11.30 -18.07
C LEU A 282 -4.60 12.52 -17.14
N GLN A 283 -4.26 12.27 -15.87
CA GLN A 283 -4.29 13.25 -14.79
C GLN A 283 -3.19 14.33 -14.88
N GLY A 284 -2.19 14.13 -15.73
CA GLY A 284 -0.96 14.94 -15.77
C GLY A 284 -1.17 16.44 -16.04
N GLU A 285 -2.17 16.82 -16.84
CA GLU A 285 -2.40 18.23 -17.17
C GLU A 285 -3.37 18.93 -16.21
N LEU A 286 -4.36 18.19 -15.67
CA LEU A 286 -5.40 18.76 -14.81
C LEU A 286 -4.91 19.04 -13.38
N GLN A 287 -4.12 18.15 -12.79
CA GLN A 287 -3.62 18.33 -11.41
C GLN A 287 -2.67 19.53 -11.30
N VAL A 288 -1.79 19.71 -12.30
CA VAL A 288 -0.85 20.84 -12.34
C VAL A 288 -1.58 22.18 -12.54
N GLN A 289 -2.63 22.19 -13.36
CA GLN A 289 -3.47 23.38 -13.58
C GLN A 289 -4.28 23.73 -12.32
N GLU A 290 -4.83 22.73 -11.62
CA GLU A 290 -5.62 22.95 -10.41
C GLU A 290 -4.78 23.30 -9.19
N ASP A 291 -3.60 22.70 -9.02
CA ASP A 291 -2.65 23.11 -7.97
C ASP A 291 -2.16 24.54 -8.18
N LYS A 292 -1.93 24.95 -9.43
CA LYS A 292 -1.61 26.34 -9.77
C LYS A 292 -2.78 27.27 -9.42
N ARG A 293 -4.00 26.91 -9.83
CA ARG A 293 -5.22 27.69 -9.52
C ARG A 293 -5.49 27.78 -8.02
N ASN A 294 -5.31 26.69 -7.27
CA ASN A 294 -5.51 26.65 -5.83
C ASN A 294 -4.45 27.45 -5.08
N LYS A 295 -3.18 27.39 -5.52
CA LYS A 295 -2.13 28.28 -5.02
C LYS A 295 -2.44 29.74 -5.29
N GLU A 296 -2.91 30.07 -6.50
CA GLU A 296 -3.32 31.45 -6.85
C GLU A 296 -4.52 31.93 -6.02
N LEU A 297 -5.50 31.07 -5.73
CA LEU A 297 -6.64 31.38 -4.89
C LEU A 297 -6.24 31.59 -3.42
N GLU A 298 -5.36 30.76 -2.87
CA GLU A 298 -4.82 30.95 -1.52
C GLU A 298 -3.97 32.22 -1.43
N GLN A 299 -3.18 32.51 -2.46
CA GLN A 299 -2.41 33.74 -2.55
C GLN A 299 -3.33 34.97 -2.63
N LYS A 300 -4.41 34.90 -3.41
CA LYS A 300 -5.46 35.94 -3.46
C LYS A 300 -6.20 36.11 -2.12
N LYS A 301 -6.57 35.02 -1.45
CA LYS A 301 -7.19 35.08 -0.10
C LYS A 301 -6.24 35.72 0.91
N SER A 302 -4.95 35.40 0.85
CA SER A 302 -3.94 36.00 1.73
C SER A 302 -3.71 37.49 1.45
N SER A 303 -3.83 37.94 0.19
CA SER A 303 -3.72 39.35 -0.18
C SER A 303 -4.98 40.17 0.10
N ILE A 304 -6.16 39.52 0.10
CA ILE A 304 -7.46 40.17 0.37
C ILE A 304 -7.74 40.30 1.88
N LEU A 305 -6.98 39.61 2.74
CA LEU A 305 -7.03 39.80 4.20
C LEU A 305 -5.86 40.67 4.70
N PRO A 306 -5.87 42.01 4.52
CA PRO A 306 -5.03 42.88 5.31
C PRO A 306 -5.62 43.01 6.72
N SER A 307 -4.83 42.62 7.73
CA SER A 307 -4.90 43.12 9.11
C SER A 307 -6.29 43.29 9.75
N PHE A 308 -7.02 42.20 10.00
CA PHE A 308 -7.97 42.17 11.13
C PHE A 308 -7.26 41.53 12.33
N GLY A 309 -6.31 42.26 12.88
CA GLY A 309 -5.48 41.79 13.99
C GLY A 309 -4.88 42.94 14.75
N SER A 310 -5.71 43.77 15.39
CA SER A 310 -5.41 44.49 16.65
C SER A 310 -6.50 45.50 17.04
N SER A 311 -7.75 45.07 17.27
CA SER A 311 -8.70 45.91 18.02
C SER A 311 -9.88 45.11 18.58
N PHE A 312 -9.61 44.10 19.41
CA PHE A 312 -10.63 43.59 20.32
C PHE A 312 -10.30 44.12 21.72
N ARG A 313 -10.98 45.20 22.13
CA ARG A 313 -11.02 45.61 23.54
C ARG A 313 -11.87 44.59 24.30
N PRO A 314 -11.45 44.12 25.48
CA PRO A 314 -12.30 43.29 26.30
C PRO A 314 -13.46 44.14 26.83
N TRP A 315 -14.69 43.67 26.64
CA TRP A 315 -15.85 44.25 27.32
C TRP A 315 -15.94 43.61 28.71
N ASN A 316 -15.58 44.38 29.72
CA ASN A 316 -15.99 44.12 31.10
C ASN A 316 -17.49 44.37 31.21
N LYS A 317 -18.24 43.38 31.70
CA LYS A 317 -19.03 43.46 32.94
C LYS A 317 -19.56 42.09 33.32
#